data_AF-A0A914PPS1-F1
#
_entry.id   AF-A0A914PPS1-F1
#
_cell.length_a   1.000
_cell.length_b   1.000
_cell.length_c   1.000
_cell.angle_alpha   90.00
_cell.angle_beta   90.00
_cell.angle_gamma   90.00
#
_symmetry.space_group_name_H-M   'P 1'
#
loop_
_entity.id
_entity.type
_entity.pdbx_description
1 polymer ?
#
loop_
_entity_poly.entity_id
_entity_poly.type
_entity_poly.pdbx_seq_one_letter_code
_entity_poly.pdbx_strand_id
1 'polypeptide(L)'
;MNKLRKFYMNRDFALYSAKQAHLDLGMKSVIVHGDMHSGNIMWAIDEEGNILNELAAFVDWQIMHEGSPMSDLARFLTHCCDGVVRRQAEIFAVEFYHECLTKEFGGKNVPYTIEQLKKAYNYAFLTQAFYGIGITELMYSANADKIPSESLKSAYYDFAVQKVLHLFEDADKLLEGEMKEVFEKYGL
;
A
#
# COMPACT_ATOMS: atom_id res chain seq x y z
N MET A 1 -20.16 -4.65 -1.38
CA MET A 1 -19.90 -5.75 -2.38
C MET A 1 -20.20 -5.42 -3.87
N ASN A 2 -21.38 -4.94 -4.26
CA ASN A 2 -21.67 -4.66 -5.70
C ASN A 2 -20.83 -3.50 -6.27
N LYS A 3 -20.54 -2.47 -5.46
CA LYS A 3 -19.65 -1.34 -5.81
C LYS A 3 -18.19 -1.74 -5.89
N LEU A 4 -17.67 -2.50 -4.91
CA LEU A 4 -16.35 -3.14 -5.01
C LEU A 4 -16.21 -3.87 -6.34
N ARG A 5 -17.13 -4.79 -6.69
CA ARG A 5 -17.05 -5.51 -7.99
C ARG A 5 -16.97 -4.55 -9.19
N LYS A 6 -17.74 -3.47 -9.19
CA LYS A 6 -17.65 -2.43 -10.24
C LYS A 6 -16.30 -1.71 -10.24
N PHE A 7 -15.75 -1.38 -9.07
CA PHE A 7 -14.39 -0.83 -8.90
C PHE A 7 -13.35 -1.78 -9.52
N TYR A 8 -13.33 -3.05 -9.10
CA TYR A 8 -12.37 -4.05 -9.60
C TYR A 8 -12.48 -4.26 -11.11
N MET A 9 -13.70 -4.16 -11.66
CA MET A 9 -13.93 -4.35 -13.09
C MET A 9 -13.74 -3.08 -13.91
N ASN A 10 -13.52 -1.91 -13.29
CA ASN A 10 -13.32 -0.65 -14.00
C ASN A 10 -11.83 -0.34 -14.16
N ARG A 11 -11.29 -0.78 -15.30
CA ARG A 11 -9.91 -0.54 -15.72
C ARG A 11 -9.54 0.95 -15.72
N ASP A 12 -10.44 1.83 -16.12
CA ASP A 12 -10.14 3.26 -16.27
C ASP A 12 -9.94 3.91 -14.90
N PHE A 13 -10.76 3.54 -13.91
CA PHE A 13 -10.58 4.01 -12.54
C PHE A 13 -9.34 3.40 -11.87
N ALA A 14 -9.05 2.12 -12.11
CA ALA A 14 -7.81 1.50 -11.64
C ALA A 14 -6.57 2.19 -12.20
N LEU A 15 -6.58 2.55 -13.49
CA LEU A 15 -5.48 3.32 -14.10
C LEU A 15 -5.43 4.77 -13.59
N TYR A 16 -6.58 5.40 -13.41
CA TYR A 16 -6.68 6.75 -12.86
C TYR A 16 -6.07 6.83 -11.45
N SER A 17 -6.53 5.95 -10.56
CA SER A 17 -6.04 5.89 -9.18
C SER A 17 -4.54 5.60 -9.10
N ALA A 18 -4.02 4.73 -9.97
CA ALA A 18 -2.61 4.38 -10.00
C ALA A 18 -1.69 5.46 -10.61
N LYS A 19 -2.16 6.25 -11.58
CA LYS A 19 -1.29 7.10 -12.42
C LYS A 19 -1.60 8.59 -12.44
N GLN A 20 -2.85 8.99 -12.17
CA GLN A 20 -3.31 10.35 -12.45
C GLN A 20 -3.87 11.06 -11.21
N ALA A 21 -4.45 10.32 -10.25
CA ALA A 21 -5.16 10.92 -9.13
C ALA A 21 -4.30 11.90 -8.31
N HIS A 22 -3.01 11.62 -8.10
CA HIS A 22 -2.11 12.54 -7.38
C HIS A 22 -1.84 13.84 -8.15
N LEU A 23 -1.80 13.78 -9.48
CA LEU A 23 -1.60 14.97 -10.33
C LEU A 23 -2.82 15.89 -10.25
N ASP A 24 -4.03 15.33 -10.24
CA ASP A 24 -5.28 16.10 -10.08
C ASP A 24 -5.37 16.76 -8.69
N LEU A 25 -4.68 16.21 -7.69
CA LEU A 25 -4.50 16.84 -6.37
C LEU A 25 -3.45 17.96 -6.38
N GLY A 26 -2.84 18.27 -7.53
CA GLY A 26 -1.78 19.27 -7.67
C GLY A 26 -0.41 18.80 -7.17
N MET A 27 -0.21 17.49 -6.99
CA MET A 27 1.05 16.92 -6.54
C MET A 27 1.96 16.63 -7.73
N LYS A 28 3.27 16.64 -7.47
CA LYS A 28 4.28 16.15 -8.40
C LYS A 28 4.46 14.65 -8.22
N SER A 29 4.75 13.96 -9.30
CA SER A 29 5.16 12.56 -9.21
C SER A 29 6.55 12.43 -8.62
N VAL A 30 6.81 11.26 -8.05
CA VAL A 30 8.14 10.84 -7.58
C VAL A 30 8.52 9.51 -8.23
N ILE A 31 9.77 9.10 -8.03
CA ILE A 31 10.18 7.73 -8.31
C ILE A 31 9.57 6.83 -7.24
N VAL A 32 8.74 5.90 -7.67
CA VAL A 32 8.09 4.87 -6.87
C VAL A 32 8.85 3.57 -7.08
N HIS A 33 9.21 2.88 -6.00
CA HIS A 33 9.83 1.56 -6.04
C HIS A 33 8.91 0.56 -6.75
N GLY A 34 7.61 0.64 -6.46
CA GLY A 34 6.56 -0.12 -7.14
C GLY A 34 6.37 -1.51 -6.57
N ASP A 35 7.45 -2.12 -6.04
CA ASP A 35 7.42 -3.39 -5.30
C ASP A 35 7.80 -3.31 -3.82
N MET A 36 7.43 -2.22 -3.13
CA MET A 36 7.79 -2.08 -1.72
C MET A 36 7.07 -3.09 -0.82
N HIS A 37 7.81 -4.05 -0.26
CA HIS A 37 7.40 -4.97 0.80
C HIS A 37 8.61 -5.38 1.65
N SER A 38 8.38 -6.01 2.81
CA SER A 38 9.43 -6.31 3.80
C SER A 38 10.59 -7.17 3.27
N GLY A 39 10.34 -8.01 2.26
CA GLY A 39 11.38 -8.82 1.59
C GLY A 39 12.33 -8.02 0.71
N ASN A 40 11.96 -6.80 0.32
CA ASN A 40 12.76 -5.88 -0.50
C ASN A 40 13.48 -4.81 0.34
N ILE A 41 13.50 -4.98 1.67
CA ILE A 41 14.17 -4.10 2.63
C ILE A 41 15.32 -4.88 3.27
N MET A 42 16.54 -4.41 3.07
CA MET A 42 17.75 -4.96 3.66
C MET A 42 18.15 -4.14 4.88
N TRP A 43 18.43 -4.81 5.98
CA TRP A 43 18.91 -4.21 7.23
C TRP A 43 20.42 -4.38 7.36
N ALA A 44 21.10 -3.41 7.95
CA ALA A 44 22.54 -3.48 8.18
C ALA A 44 22.86 -4.56 9.22
N ILE A 45 24.09 -5.08 9.15
CA ILE A 45 24.61 -6.04 10.11
C ILE A 45 25.91 -5.50 10.71
N ASP A 46 26.17 -5.79 11.98
CA ASP A 46 27.46 -5.51 12.62
C ASP A 46 28.54 -6.51 12.19
N GLU A 47 29.77 -6.31 12.68
CA GLU A 47 30.92 -7.17 12.38
C GLU A 47 30.72 -8.61 12.88
N GLU A 48 29.88 -8.79 13.91
CA GLU A 48 29.50 -10.07 14.49
C GLU A 48 28.32 -10.75 13.77
N GLY A 49 27.70 -10.07 12.79
CA GLY A 49 26.59 -10.58 11.99
C GLY A 49 25.20 -10.40 12.62
N ASN A 50 25.05 -9.57 13.65
CA ASN A 50 23.75 -9.24 14.23
C ASN A 50 23.04 -8.17 13.40
N ILE A 51 21.72 -8.30 13.27
CA ILE A 51 20.87 -7.33 12.57
C ILE A 51 20.79 -6.03 13.38
N LEU A 52 21.13 -4.92 12.73
CA LEU A 52 21.04 -3.57 13.26
C LEU A 52 19.69 -2.93 12.89
N ASN A 53 19.27 -1.95 13.68
CA ASN A 53 18.10 -1.11 13.36
C ASN A 53 18.46 0.03 12.40
N GLU A 54 19.22 -0.32 11.36
CA GLU A 54 19.70 0.61 10.34
C GLU A 54 19.35 0.04 8.97
N LEU A 55 18.74 0.86 8.13
CA LEU A 55 18.42 0.48 6.76
C LEU A 55 19.73 0.39 5.95
N ALA A 56 20.02 -0.76 5.36
CA ALA A 56 21.15 -0.93 4.46
C ALA A 56 20.79 -0.58 3.02
N ALA A 57 19.68 -1.12 2.51
CA ALA A 57 19.26 -0.89 1.13
C ALA A 57 17.79 -1.23 0.90
N PHE A 58 17.19 -0.58 -0.09
CA PHE A 58 16.02 -1.09 -0.80
C PHE A 58 16.50 -1.80 -2.08
N VAL A 59 15.98 -3.00 -2.34
CA VAL A 59 16.39 -3.85 -3.47
C VAL A 59 15.18 -4.23 -4.32
N ASP A 60 15.45 -4.79 -5.49
CA ASP A 60 14.43 -5.23 -6.45
C ASP A 60 13.56 -4.11 -7.05
N TRP A 61 14.24 -3.20 -7.74
CA TRP A 61 13.66 -2.04 -8.44
C TRP A 61 13.04 -2.36 -9.81
N GLN A 62 12.75 -3.63 -10.12
CA GLN A 62 12.38 -4.09 -11.46
C GLN A 62 11.07 -3.51 -12.01
N ILE A 63 10.19 -3.03 -11.13
CA ILE A 63 8.92 -2.37 -11.49
C ILE A 63 8.86 -0.90 -11.04
N MET A 64 10.03 -0.27 -10.88
CA MET A 64 10.10 1.16 -10.57
C MET A 64 9.44 2.01 -11.65
N HIS A 65 8.74 3.05 -11.24
CA HIS A 65 8.02 3.93 -12.17
C HIS A 65 7.81 5.31 -11.56
N GLU A 66 7.39 6.26 -12.40
CA GLU A 66 6.91 7.55 -11.93
C GLU A 66 5.48 7.40 -11.37
N GLY A 67 5.23 7.90 -10.16
CA GLY A 67 3.91 7.79 -9.55
C GLY A 67 3.70 8.66 -8.31
N SER A 68 2.62 8.36 -7.59
CA SER A 68 2.25 9.06 -6.35
C SER A 68 3.28 8.81 -5.23
N PRO A 69 3.64 9.82 -4.41
CA PRO A 69 4.51 9.62 -3.26
C PRO A 69 3.93 8.70 -2.18
N MET A 70 2.63 8.41 -2.23
CA MET A 70 1.96 7.50 -1.30
C MET A 70 1.90 6.05 -1.80
N SER A 71 2.32 5.77 -3.04
CA SER A 71 2.22 4.44 -3.63
C SER A 71 2.95 3.37 -2.83
N ASP A 72 4.23 3.60 -2.49
CA ASP A 72 5.03 2.61 -1.77
C ASP A 72 4.60 2.45 -0.31
N LEU A 73 4.17 3.55 0.35
CA LEU A 73 3.64 3.48 1.72
C LEU A 73 2.35 2.65 1.78
N ALA A 74 1.40 2.92 0.87
CA ALA A 74 0.16 2.16 0.78
C ALA A 74 0.43 0.68 0.44
N ARG A 75 1.38 0.41 -0.45
CA ARG A 75 1.79 -0.95 -0.80
C ARG A 75 2.36 -1.68 0.40
N PHE A 76 3.31 -1.06 1.11
CA PHE A 76 3.95 -1.64 2.27
C PHE A 76 2.93 -1.98 3.36
N LEU A 77 2.08 -1.02 3.75
CA LEU A 77 1.06 -1.24 4.79
C LEU A 77 0.03 -2.29 4.38
N THR A 78 -0.39 -2.31 3.11
CA THR A 78 -1.36 -3.28 2.59
C THR A 78 -0.80 -4.70 2.60
N HIS A 79 0.45 -4.89 2.17
CA HIS A 79 1.01 -6.22 1.96
C HIS A 79 1.87 -6.73 3.13
N CYS A 80 2.34 -5.88 4.03
CA CYS A 80 3.19 -6.29 5.17
C CYS A 80 2.46 -6.31 6.51
N CYS A 81 1.28 -5.67 6.63
CA CYS A 81 0.49 -5.69 7.85
C CYS A 81 -0.75 -6.58 7.71
N ASP A 82 -1.30 -7.06 8.82
CA ASP A 82 -2.70 -7.52 8.85
C ASP A 82 -3.65 -6.31 8.91
N GLY A 83 -4.96 -6.57 8.80
CA GLY A 83 -5.96 -5.51 8.79
C GLY A 83 -6.02 -4.68 10.07
N VAL A 84 -5.76 -5.28 11.24
CA VAL A 84 -5.80 -4.58 12.53
C VAL A 84 -4.59 -3.64 12.66
N VAL A 85 -3.39 -4.18 12.40
CA VAL A 85 -2.14 -3.41 12.45
C VAL A 85 -2.14 -2.29 11.41
N ARG A 86 -2.59 -2.58 10.18
CA ARG A 86 -2.69 -1.58 9.11
C ARG A 86 -3.56 -0.39 9.53
N ARG A 87 -4.78 -0.64 10.01
CA ARG A 87 -5.72 0.41 10.44
C ARG A 87 -5.12 1.30 11.53
N GLN A 88 -4.35 0.73 12.46
CA GLN A 88 -3.65 1.51 13.49
C GLN A 88 -2.49 2.31 12.92
N ALA A 89 -1.70 1.70 12.03
CA ALA A 89 -0.56 2.34 11.40
C ALA A 89 -0.99 3.52 10.51
N GLU A 90 -2.06 3.36 9.73
CA GLU A 90 -2.60 4.37 8.81
C GLU A 90 -2.96 5.69 9.51
N ILE A 91 -3.35 5.64 10.79
CA ILE A 91 -3.70 6.84 11.58
C ILE A 91 -2.54 7.84 11.63
N PHE A 92 -1.30 7.35 11.74
CA PHE A 92 -0.12 8.19 11.92
C PHE A 92 0.90 8.09 10.78
N ALA A 93 0.87 7.04 9.95
CA ALA A 93 1.92 6.76 8.97
C ALA A 93 2.07 7.88 7.93
N VAL A 94 0.97 8.46 7.46
CA VAL A 94 1.00 9.58 6.50
C VAL A 94 1.56 10.86 7.13
N GLU A 95 1.24 11.10 8.40
CA GLU A 95 1.76 12.23 9.17
C GLU A 95 3.26 12.07 9.43
N PHE A 96 3.68 10.87 9.85
CA PHE A 96 5.08 10.53 10.04
C PHE A 96 5.88 10.65 8.74
N TYR A 97 5.33 10.19 7.61
CA TYR A 97 5.94 10.40 6.30
C TYR A 97 6.14 11.88 5.99
N HIS A 98 5.11 12.71 6.23
CA HIS A 98 5.18 14.15 6.00
C HIS A 98 6.21 14.84 6.92
N GLU A 99 6.31 14.42 8.19
CA GLU A 99 7.33 14.90 9.12
C GLU A 99 8.75 14.54 8.66
N CYS A 100 8.98 13.29 8.27
CA CYS A 100 10.25 12.83 7.70
C CYS A 100 10.61 13.66 6.45
N LEU A 101 9.67 13.80 5.52
CA LEU A 101 9.88 14.60 4.31
C LEU A 101 10.22 16.06 4.63
N THR A 102 9.55 16.65 5.62
CA THR A 102 9.84 18.02 6.09
C THR A 102 11.26 18.17 6.64
N LYS A 103 11.72 17.18 7.41
CA LYS A 103 13.08 17.14 7.94
C LYS A 103 14.12 17.04 6.83
N GLU A 104 13.91 16.16 5.85
CA GLU A 104 14.80 16.02 4.68
C GLU A 104 14.88 17.28 3.82
N PHE A 105 13.79 18.07 3.78
CA PHE A 105 13.78 19.37 3.12
C PHE A 105 14.47 20.49 3.95
N GLY A 106 15.00 20.17 5.13
CA GLY A 106 15.70 21.12 5.99
C GLY A 106 14.81 22.27 6.46
N GLY A 107 13.51 22.00 6.69
CA GLY A 107 12.53 23.01 7.08
C GLY A 107 12.09 23.96 5.95
N LYS A 108 12.45 23.66 4.70
CA LYS A 108 11.89 24.34 3.53
C LYS A 108 10.47 23.86 3.25
N ASN A 109 9.76 24.61 2.40
CA ASN A 109 8.43 24.23 1.95
C ASN A 109 8.46 22.86 1.25
N VAL A 110 7.87 21.87 1.91
CA VAL A 110 7.55 20.56 1.33
C VAL A 110 6.58 20.78 0.17
N PRO A 111 6.76 20.12 -0.98
CA PRO A 111 5.90 20.35 -2.15
C PRO A 111 4.48 19.81 -2.00
N TYR A 112 4.13 19.19 -0.86
CA TYR A 112 2.86 18.53 -0.61
C TYR A 112 2.32 18.94 0.76
N THR A 113 1.03 19.22 0.84
CA THR A 113 0.32 19.37 2.12
C THR A 113 -0.04 18.01 2.69
N ILE A 114 -0.25 17.94 4.01
CA ILE A 114 -0.72 16.72 4.65
C ILE A 114 -2.07 16.24 4.08
N GLU A 115 -2.97 17.16 3.73
CA GLU A 115 -4.27 16.83 3.14
C GLU A 115 -4.14 16.23 1.73
N GLN A 116 -3.18 16.72 0.93
CA GLN A 116 -2.86 16.12 -0.37
C GLN A 116 -2.34 14.68 -0.18
N LEU A 117 -1.45 14.46 0.78
CA LEU A 117 -0.90 13.14 1.06
C LEU A 117 -1.98 12.17 1.57
N LYS A 118 -2.86 12.58 2.48
CA LYS A 118 -3.99 11.75 2.97
C LYS A 118 -4.91 11.33 1.82
N LYS A 119 -5.28 12.27 0.94
CA LYS A 119 -6.10 11.94 -0.25
C LYS A 119 -5.36 11.02 -1.22
N ALA A 120 -4.08 11.29 -1.50
CA ALA A 120 -3.28 10.45 -2.38
C ALA A 120 -3.10 9.03 -1.80
N TYR A 121 -3.00 8.90 -0.47
CA TYR A 121 -2.97 7.61 0.21
C TYR A 121 -4.26 6.81 -0.04
N ASN A 122 -5.43 7.45 0.04
CA ASN A 122 -6.71 6.78 -0.24
C ASN A 122 -6.77 6.18 -1.66
N TYR A 123 -6.32 6.92 -2.68
CA TYR A 123 -6.22 6.40 -4.05
C TYR A 123 -5.21 5.25 -4.17
N ALA A 124 -4.04 5.40 -3.56
CA ALA A 124 -3.01 4.36 -3.56
C ALA A 124 -3.49 3.09 -2.84
N PHE A 125 -4.16 3.24 -1.69
CA PHE A 125 -4.76 2.14 -0.94
C PHE A 125 -5.80 1.39 -1.79
N LEU A 126 -6.73 2.08 -2.45
CA LEU A 126 -7.70 1.43 -3.35
C LEU A 126 -7.00 0.61 -4.44
N THR A 127 -5.94 1.16 -5.03
CA THR A 127 -5.11 0.48 -6.02
C THR A 127 -4.45 -0.78 -5.44
N GLN A 128 -3.95 -0.74 -4.20
CA GLN A 128 -3.32 -1.90 -3.56
C GLN A 128 -4.35 -2.93 -3.07
N ALA A 129 -5.50 -2.50 -2.59
CA ALA A 129 -6.64 -3.37 -2.30
C ALA A 129 -7.06 -4.12 -3.57
N PHE A 130 -7.05 -3.44 -4.72
CA PHE A 130 -7.30 -4.06 -6.02
C PHE A 130 -6.39 -5.27 -6.29
N TYR A 131 -5.09 -5.08 -6.08
CA TYR A 131 -4.09 -6.14 -6.25
C TYR A 131 -4.07 -7.18 -5.11
N GLY A 132 -4.74 -6.91 -3.99
CA GLY A 132 -4.71 -7.69 -2.76
C GLY A 132 -5.02 -9.17 -2.96
N ILE A 133 -6.09 -9.52 -3.69
CA ILE A 133 -6.42 -10.95 -3.94
C ILE A 133 -5.24 -11.66 -4.61
N GLY A 134 -4.76 -11.10 -5.72
CA GLY A 134 -3.75 -11.77 -6.56
C GLY A 134 -2.41 -11.89 -5.84
N ILE A 135 -1.99 -10.84 -5.13
CA ILE A 135 -0.74 -10.85 -4.37
C ILE A 135 -0.84 -11.80 -3.18
N THR A 136 -1.95 -11.79 -2.43
CA THR A 136 -2.12 -12.69 -1.29
C THR A 136 -2.14 -14.16 -1.72
N GLU A 137 -2.81 -14.51 -2.82
CA GLU A 137 -2.80 -15.88 -3.36
C GLU A 137 -1.40 -16.30 -3.85
N LEU A 138 -0.70 -15.40 -4.53
CA LEU A 138 0.67 -15.65 -4.98
C LEU A 138 1.61 -15.91 -3.78
N MET A 139 1.52 -15.09 -2.74
CA MET A 139 2.34 -15.24 -1.53
C MET A 139 1.95 -16.47 -0.72
N TYR A 140 0.68 -16.84 -0.71
CA TYR A 140 0.21 -18.09 -0.09
C TYR A 140 0.79 -19.30 -0.83
N SER A 141 0.54 -19.40 -2.14
CA SER A 141 0.99 -20.52 -2.97
C SER A 141 2.52 -20.68 -3.00
N ALA A 142 3.28 -19.59 -3.05
CA ALA A 142 4.74 -19.62 -3.03
C ALA A 142 5.36 -20.17 -1.73
N ASN A 143 4.58 -20.19 -0.64
CA ASN A 143 5.05 -20.64 0.68
C ASN A 143 4.31 -21.89 1.18
N ALA A 144 3.20 -22.29 0.56
CA ALA A 144 2.33 -23.36 1.00
C ALA A 144 3.06 -24.70 1.25
N ASP A 145 4.03 -25.05 0.40
CA ASP A 145 4.78 -26.31 0.51
C ASP A 145 5.86 -26.28 1.60
N LYS A 146 6.21 -25.10 2.11
CA LYS A 146 7.20 -24.92 3.19
C LYS A 146 6.56 -25.02 4.58
N ILE A 147 5.23 -25.11 4.66
CA ILE A 147 4.49 -25.13 5.92
C ILE A 147 4.45 -26.56 6.46
N PRO A 148 4.92 -26.82 7.69
CA PRO A 148 5.26 -28.16 8.14
C PRO A 148 4.06 -29.04 8.54
N SER A 149 2.84 -28.48 8.61
CA SER A 149 1.63 -29.25 8.91
C SER A 149 0.38 -28.70 8.22
N GLU A 150 -0.59 -29.57 7.95
CA GLU A 150 -1.90 -29.18 7.40
C GLU A 150 -2.65 -28.21 8.31
N SER A 151 -2.54 -28.36 9.63
CA SER A 151 -3.15 -27.43 10.59
C SER A 151 -2.56 -26.01 10.47
N LEU A 152 -1.24 -25.89 10.31
CA LEU A 152 -0.58 -24.60 10.10
C LEU A 152 -0.89 -24.03 8.72
N LYS A 153 -1.01 -24.90 7.70
CA LYS A 153 -1.37 -24.49 6.34
C LYS A 153 -2.79 -23.91 6.29
N SER A 154 -3.74 -24.55 6.97
CA SER A 154 -5.10 -24.01 7.13
C SER A 154 -5.10 -22.68 7.87
N ALA A 155 -4.37 -22.57 9.00
CA ALA A 155 -4.31 -21.31 9.74
C ALA A 155 -3.67 -20.18 8.92
N TYR A 156 -2.66 -20.48 8.13
CA TYR A 156 -2.01 -19.52 7.22
C TYR A 156 -2.95 -19.09 6.08
N TYR A 157 -3.72 -20.03 5.51
CA TYR A 157 -4.75 -19.72 4.54
C TYR A 157 -5.85 -18.83 5.12
N ASP A 158 -6.34 -19.16 6.31
CA ASP A 158 -7.37 -18.37 7.01
C ASP A 158 -6.87 -16.95 7.28
N PHE A 159 -5.62 -16.81 7.71
CA PHE A 159 -4.97 -15.51 7.90
C PHE A 159 -4.89 -14.72 6.58
N ALA A 160 -4.47 -15.36 5.49
CA ALA A 160 -4.40 -14.75 4.17
C ALA A 160 -5.79 -14.28 3.69
N VAL A 161 -6.82 -15.11 3.84
CA VAL A 161 -8.21 -14.75 3.50
C VAL A 161 -8.70 -13.58 4.36
N GLN A 162 -8.50 -13.61 5.68
CA GLN A 162 -8.90 -12.53 6.57
C GLN A 162 -8.25 -11.20 6.20
N LYS A 163 -6.98 -11.21 5.78
CA LYS A 163 -6.30 -10.01 5.30
C LYS A 163 -7.00 -9.41 4.09
N VAL A 164 -7.34 -10.22 3.08
CA VAL A 164 -8.07 -9.76 1.89
C VAL A 164 -9.46 -9.24 2.26
N LEU A 165 -10.18 -9.92 3.15
CA LEU A 165 -11.49 -9.47 3.63
C LEU A 165 -11.41 -8.08 4.28
N HIS A 166 -10.44 -7.84 5.16
CA HIS A 166 -10.24 -6.54 5.78
C HIS A 166 -9.89 -5.45 4.77
N LEU A 167 -9.08 -5.75 3.74
CA LEU A 167 -8.81 -4.80 2.66
C LEU A 167 -10.10 -4.39 1.95
N PHE A 168 -11.01 -5.34 1.73
CA PHE A 168 -12.25 -5.10 1.00
C PHE A 168 -13.27 -4.34 1.83
N GLU A 169 -13.40 -4.65 3.11
CA GLU A 169 -14.22 -3.88 4.05
C GLU A 169 -13.80 -2.41 4.07
N ASP A 170 -12.50 -2.14 4.13
CA ASP A 170 -12.00 -0.78 4.24
C ASP A 170 -12.05 -0.04 2.90
N ALA A 171 -11.85 -0.75 1.78
CA ALA A 171 -12.11 -0.20 0.45
C ALA A 171 -13.60 0.14 0.23
N ASP A 172 -14.55 -0.70 0.67
CA ASP A 172 -16.00 -0.40 0.57
C ASP A 172 -16.32 0.87 1.38
N LYS A 173 -15.84 0.96 2.64
CA LYS A 173 -16.04 2.15 3.48
C LYS A 173 -15.50 3.42 2.82
N LEU A 174 -14.31 3.34 2.23
CA LEU A 174 -13.69 4.48 1.57
C LEU A 174 -14.49 4.92 0.33
N LEU A 175 -14.96 3.96 -0.47
CA LEU A 175 -15.81 4.20 -1.64
C LEU A 175 -17.21 4.72 -1.28
N GLU A 176 -17.74 4.37 -0.11
CA GLU A 176 -19.02 4.87 0.39
C GLU A 176 -18.92 6.23 1.08
N GLY A 177 -17.74 6.56 1.62
CA GLY A 177 -17.43 7.80 2.29
C GLY A 177 -16.70 8.80 1.39
N GLU A 178 -15.43 9.06 1.70
CA GLU A 178 -14.63 10.15 1.14
C GLU A 178 -14.47 10.09 -0.39
N MET A 179 -14.58 8.91 -0.99
CA MET A 179 -14.35 8.72 -2.43
C MET A 179 -15.64 8.59 -3.24
N LYS A 180 -16.81 8.74 -2.60
CA LYS A 180 -18.10 8.49 -3.22
C LYS A 180 -18.35 9.33 -4.49
N GLU A 181 -18.16 10.64 -4.42
CA GLU A 181 -18.40 11.54 -5.55
C GLU A 181 -17.46 11.27 -6.73
N VAL A 182 -16.20 10.96 -6.42
CA VAL A 182 -15.20 10.58 -7.43
C VAL A 182 -15.63 9.29 -8.11
N PHE A 183 -16.10 8.30 -7.34
CA PHE A 183 -16.51 7.01 -7.86
C PHE A 183 -17.76 7.10 -8.75
N GLU A 184 -18.72 7.95 -8.36
CA GLU A 184 -19.94 8.24 -9.14
C GLU A 184 -19.61 8.86 -10.51
N LYS A 185 -18.55 9.68 -10.62
CA LYS A 185 -18.06 10.24 -11.90
C LYS A 185 -17.63 9.16 -12.90
N TYR A 186 -17.21 7.98 -12.42
CA TYR A 186 -16.85 6.83 -13.27
C TYR A 186 -18.02 5.89 -13.55
N GLY A 187 -19.25 6.27 -13.15
CA GLY A 187 -20.47 5.48 -13.38
C GLY A 187 -20.60 4.25 -12.49
N LEU A 188 -19.94 4.26 -11.32
CA LEU A 188 -19.81 3.08 -10.45
C LEU A 188 -20.67 3.15 -9.18
#